data_AF-A0A962N487-F1
#
_entry.id   AF-A0A962N487-F1
#
_cell.length_a   1.000
_cell.length_b   1.000
_cell.length_c   1.000
_cell.angle_alpha   90.00
_cell.angle_beta   90.00
_cell.angle_gamma   90.00
#
_symmetry.space_group_name_H-M   'P 1'
#
loop_
_entity.id
_entity.type
_entity.pdbx_description
1 polymer ?
#
loop_
_entity_poly.entity_id
_entity_poly.type
_entity_poly.pdbx_seq_one_letter_code
_entity_poly.pdbx_strand_id
1 'polypeptide(L)'
;MKDALPARRVYVVTRRYLASTLMLVAALACSPSYAQVLYTYDNNTSLAIPDNGCPTRVERTFVVSETFNVGGNGTIAVGIDLVHTYRGDLLIELQAPNGNIASLAGSSNDGNDNYRVMFSSNLDEGNPLNDLDVDPAAAGGNVLHRRLVGVSSLDSFYSGPANGTWRLRICDAVGQDTGTLNAARLVLRDNNATAPVVCASSSSYDWGSNGNSAFTSGVLSPDGVTLTQSTSGEP
;
A
#
# COMPACT_ATOMS: atom_id res chain seq x y z
N MET A 1 16.76 4.60 20.80
CA MET A 1 16.88 3.60 19.71
C MET A 1 15.66 2.72 19.80
N LYS A 2 14.68 2.90 18.92
CA LYS A 2 13.49 2.02 18.84
C LYS A 2 13.63 1.24 17.55
N ASP A 3 13.87 -0.05 17.70
CA ASP A 3 14.08 -0.99 16.61
C ASP A 3 12.87 -0.99 15.68
N ALA A 4 13.12 -0.86 14.38
CA ALA A 4 12.12 -1.13 13.36
C ALA A 4 11.72 -2.60 13.49
N LEU A 5 10.42 -2.89 13.53
CA LEU A 5 9.93 -4.26 13.51
C LEU A 5 10.48 -4.98 12.26
N PRO A 6 10.94 -6.24 12.37
CA PRO A 6 11.46 -6.96 11.22
C PRO A 6 10.36 -7.14 10.16
N ALA A 7 10.76 -7.09 8.88
CA ALA A 7 9.82 -7.25 7.78
C ALA A 7 9.07 -8.58 7.90
N ARG A 8 7.73 -8.53 7.80
CA ARG A 8 6.92 -9.76 7.74
C ARG A 8 6.84 -10.22 6.29
N ARG A 9 7.26 -11.46 6.03
CA ARG A 9 7.13 -12.11 4.72
C ARG A 9 5.79 -12.82 4.60
N VAL A 10 5.10 -12.59 3.49
CA VAL A 10 3.81 -13.22 3.17
C VAL A 10 3.85 -13.75 1.74
N TYR A 11 3.28 -14.94 1.50
CA TYR A 11 3.17 -15.57 0.19
C TYR A 11 1.72 -15.53 -0.32
N VAL A 12 1.52 -15.05 -1.55
CA VAL A 12 0.18 -14.81 -2.16
C VAL A 12 0.07 -15.55 -3.48
N VAL A 13 -0.93 -16.42 -3.68
CA VAL A 13 -0.99 -17.34 -4.83
C VAL A 13 -2.00 -16.87 -5.89
N THR A 14 -1.54 -16.61 -7.13
CA THR A 14 -2.40 -16.19 -8.26
C THR A 14 -2.59 -17.30 -9.32
N ARG A 15 -3.81 -17.44 -9.87
CA ARG A 15 -4.14 -18.45 -10.90
C ARG A 15 -4.13 -17.82 -12.30
N ARG A 16 -3.42 -18.42 -13.27
CA ARG A 16 -3.52 -18.04 -14.69
C ARG A 16 -4.46 -18.99 -15.43
N TYR A 17 -5.43 -18.45 -16.17
CA TYR A 17 -6.28 -19.22 -17.10
C TYR A 17 -5.76 -19.04 -18.54
N LEU A 18 -5.60 -20.15 -19.28
CA LEU A 18 -5.42 -20.14 -20.74
C LEU A 18 -6.74 -20.57 -21.39
N ALA A 19 -7.29 -19.75 -22.29
CA ALA A 19 -8.57 -20.01 -22.94
C ALA A 19 -8.43 -20.84 -24.22
N SER A 20 -9.11 -22.01 -24.22
CA SER A 20 -9.89 -22.69 -25.27
C SER A 20 -9.47 -22.49 -26.75
N THR A 21 -9.12 -23.55 -27.50
CA THR A 21 -10.08 -24.55 -27.99
C THR A 21 -9.41 -25.85 -28.43
N LEU A 22 -10.12 -26.96 -28.21
CA LEU A 22 -9.96 -28.28 -28.84
C LEU A 22 -8.74 -29.14 -28.44
N MET A 23 -8.81 -29.82 -27.30
CA MET A 23 -8.53 -31.27 -27.26
C MET A 23 -9.06 -31.94 -25.99
N LEU A 24 -9.92 -32.90 -26.26
CA LEU A 24 -10.46 -33.94 -25.42
C LEU A 24 -9.33 -34.79 -24.81
N VAL A 25 -8.85 -34.44 -23.60
CA VAL A 25 -8.44 -35.29 -22.45
C VAL A 25 -8.03 -34.28 -21.37
N ALA A 26 -8.92 -33.96 -20.44
CA ALA A 26 -8.59 -33.08 -19.32
C ALA A 26 -7.68 -33.84 -18.33
N ALA A 27 -6.38 -33.86 -18.60
CA ALA A 27 -5.40 -34.08 -17.56
C ALA A 27 -5.66 -33.04 -16.46
N LEU A 28 -5.74 -33.48 -15.20
CA LEU A 28 -5.60 -32.60 -14.03
C LEU A 28 -4.17 -32.05 -14.00
N ALA A 29 -3.79 -31.27 -15.01
CA ALA A 29 -2.55 -30.52 -15.00
C ALA A 29 -2.74 -29.37 -14.03
N CYS A 30 -2.12 -29.48 -12.85
CA CYS A 30 -2.02 -28.37 -11.92
C CYS A 30 -1.34 -27.22 -12.67
N SER A 31 -2.11 -26.17 -12.97
CA SER A 31 -1.56 -24.99 -13.61
C SER A 31 -0.59 -24.34 -12.61
N PRO A 32 0.66 -24.05 -12.99
CA PRO A 32 1.58 -23.36 -12.10
C PRO A 32 0.96 -22.02 -11.70
N SER A 33 0.76 -21.84 -10.40
CA SER A 33 0.39 -20.56 -9.83
C SER A 33 1.65 -19.78 -9.50
N TYR A 34 1.68 -18.51 -9.89
CA TYR A 34 2.75 -17.62 -9.49
C TYR A 34 2.41 -17.12 -8.09
N ALA A 35 3.15 -17.62 -7.11
CA ALA A 35 3.03 -17.16 -5.75
C ALA A 35 3.98 -15.96 -5.54
N GLN A 36 3.41 -14.79 -5.28
CA GLN A 36 4.10 -13.54 -5.04
C GLN A 36 4.63 -13.49 -3.60
N VAL A 37 5.78 -12.85 -3.39
CA VAL A 37 6.33 -12.59 -2.05
C VAL A 37 6.16 -11.12 -1.72
N LEU A 38 5.48 -10.85 -0.59
CA LEU A 38 5.29 -9.52 -0.04
C LEU A 38 6.15 -9.33 1.19
N TYR A 39 6.75 -8.14 1.28
CA TYR A 39 7.50 -7.65 2.43
C TYR A 39 6.76 -6.45 3.01
N THR A 40 6.42 -6.53 4.29
CA THR A 40 5.70 -5.46 5.01
C THR A 40 6.59 -4.86 6.09
N TYR A 41 6.69 -3.53 6.09
CA TYR A 41 7.44 -2.74 7.05
C TYR A 41 6.48 -1.81 7.79
N ASP A 42 6.28 -2.03 9.09
CA ASP A 42 5.38 -1.26 9.94
C ASP A 42 6.15 -0.27 10.81
N ASN A 43 5.62 0.93 10.97
CA ASN A 43 6.14 1.90 11.92
C ASN A 43 4.99 2.66 12.60
N ASN A 44 4.74 2.32 13.86
CA ASN A 44 3.64 2.87 14.67
C ASN A 44 4.13 3.96 15.66
N THR A 45 5.29 4.58 15.37
CA THR A 45 5.78 5.68 16.21
C THR A 45 5.13 6.97 15.73
N SER A 46 4.49 7.72 16.62
CA SER A 46 3.91 9.03 16.25
C SER A 46 4.97 10.02 15.75
N LEU A 47 4.62 10.83 14.76
CA LEU A 47 5.41 11.93 14.22
C LEU A 47 4.51 13.15 14.01
N ALA A 48 4.82 14.25 14.69
CA ALA A 48 4.09 15.49 14.55
C ALA A 48 4.28 16.08 13.14
N ILE A 49 3.22 16.67 12.60
CA ILE A 49 3.22 17.45 11.36
C ILE A 49 2.95 18.90 11.77
N PRO A 50 3.97 19.77 11.75
CA PRO A 50 3.81 21.18 12.08
C PRO A 50 2.95 21.92 11.04
N ASP A 51 2.19 22.90 11.52
CA ASP A 51 1.44 23.86 10.72
C ASP A 51 2.38 24.57 9.73
N ASN A 52 1.94 24.71 8.47
CA ASN A 52 2.68 25.36 7.39
C ASN A 52 4.16 24.91 7.31
N GLY A 53 4.41 23.62 7.49
CA GLY A 53 5.75 23.01 7.56
C GLY A 53 6.46 22.82 6.21
N CYS A 54 5.83 23.19 5.09
CA CYS A 54 6.45 23.11 3.77
C CYS A 54 7.50 24.22 3.55
N PRO A 55 8.59 23.97 2.78
CA PRO A 55 8.91 22.75 2.03
C PRO A 55 9.75 21.72 2.81
N THR A 56 10.00 21.92 4.10
CA THR A 56 10.99 21.13 4.87
C THR A 56 10.61 19.65 4.99
N ARG A 57 9.30 19.33 5.09
CA ARG A 57 8.72 17.98 5.23
C ARG A 57 9.25 17.18 6.44
N VAL A 58 8.34 16.63 7.23
CA VAL A 58 8.69 15.60 8.21
C VAL A 58 8.82 14.25 7.51
N GLU A 59 9.71 13.38 8.01
CA GLU A 59 10.03 12.12 7.34
C GLU A 59 9.83 10.90 8.24
N ARG A 60 9.21 9.87 7.65
CA ARG A 60 9.17 8.51 8.16
C ARG A 60 10.06 7.62 7.29
N THR A 61 11.05 7.00 7.92
CA THR A 61 12.01 6.12 7.23
C THR A 61 11.64 4.65 7.40
N PHE A 62 11.74 3.89 6.30
CA PHE A 62 11.74 2.43 6.27
C PHE A 62 13.08 1.94 5.74
N VAL A 63 13.76 1.09 6.51
CA VAL A 63 15.03 0.47 6.09
C VAL A 63 14.73 -0.93 5.58
N VAL A 64 14.94 -1.13 4.28
CA VAL A 64 14.77 -2.41 3.60
C VAL A 64 16.13 -3.07 3.47
N SER A 65 16.28 -4.22 4.12
CA SER A 65 17.54 -4.98 4.13
C SER A 65 17.60 -6.04 3.03
N GLU A 66 16.43 -6.45 2.55
CA GLU A 66 16.23 -7.56 1.66
C GLU A 66 16.54 -7.20 0.22
N THR A 67 17.27 -8.09 -0.45
CA THR A 67 17.70 -7.92 -1.83
C THR A 67 16.71 -8.59 -2.77
N PHE A 68 15.81 -7.80 -3.34
CA PHE A 68 14.90 -8.18 -4.42
C PHE A 68 14.58 -6.95 -5.28
N ASN A 69 13.88 -7.13 -6.40
CA ASN A 69 13.51 -6.01 -7.27
C ASN A 69 12.03 -5.66 -7.15
N VAL A 70 11.75 -4.36 -7.17
CA VAL A 70 10.41 -3.75 -7.27
C VAL A 70 10.29 -2.94 -8.57
N GLY A 71 9.09 -2.48 -8.88
CA GLY A 71 8.75 -1.69 -10.07
C GLY A 71 7.97 -2.50 -11.10
N GLY A 72 6.96 -1.87 -11.71
CA GLY A 72 5.93 -2.57 -12.49
C GLY A 72 4.62 -2.72 -11.71
N ASN A 73 3.53 -3.14 -12.36
CA ASN A 73 2.18 -3.02 -11.80
C ASN A 73 1.98 -3.79 -10.46
N GLY A 74 1.56 -3.07 -9.41
CA GLY A 74 1.16 -3.56 -8.09
C GLY A 74 2.30 -3.93 -7.14
N THR A 75 3.48 -3.30 -7.26
CA THR A 75 4.68 -3.71 -6.51
C THR A 75 4.96 -2.87 -5.28
N ILE A 76 4.44 -1.66 -5.21
CA ILE A 76 4.67 -0.70 -4.13
C ILE A 76 3.31 -0.23 -3.59
N ALA A 77 3.13 -0.33 -2.27
CA ALA A 77 1.98 0.27 -1.59
C ALA A 77 2.42 0.94 -0.27
N VAL A 78 1.75 2.03 0.09
CA VAL A 78 2.03 2.82 1.30
C VAL A 78 0.78 3.08 2.10
N GLY A 79 0.77 2.60 3.33
CA GLY A 79 -0.30 2.78 4.28
C GLY A 79 -0.03 3.95 5.22
N ILE A 80 -1.05 4.76 5.50
CA ILE A 80 -0.97 5.82 6.50
C ILE A 80 -2.18 5.81 7.44
N ASP A 81 -1.89 6.14 8.70
CA ASP A 81 -2.86 6.56 9.72
C ASP A 81 -2.40 7.93 10.22
N LEU A 82 -3.10 8.96 9.77
CA LEU A 82 -2.72 10.35 9.93
C LEU A 82 -3.93 11.16 10.38
N VAL A 83 -3.74 11.96 11.44
CA VAL A 83 -4.72 12.91 11.94
C VAL A 83 -4.39 14.32 11.46
N HIS A 84 -5.38 15.03 10.92
CA HIS A 84 -5.34 16.42 10.45
C HIS A 84 -6.76 16.96 10.33
N THR A 85 -7.01 18.20 10.72
CA THR A 85 -8.35 18.84 10.65
C THR A 85 -8.68 19.45 9.29
N TYR A 86 -7.73 19.44 8.36
CA TYR A 86 -7.97 19.76 6.95
C TYR A 86 -7.03 18.93 6.05
N ARG A 87 -7.46 17.75 5.63
CA ARG A 87 -6.55 16.81 4.93
C ARG A 87 -6.07 17.32 3.57
N GLY A 88 -6.82 18.24 2.96
CA GLY A 88 -6.50 18.91 1.72
C GLY A 88 -5.26 19.80 1.76
N ASP A 89 -4.72 20.12 2.94
CA ASP A 89 -3.50 20.93 3.04
C ASP A 89 -2.21 20.11 2.97
N LEU A 90 -2.35 18.78 3.08
CA LEU A 90 -1.22 17.87 3.16
C LEU A 90 -0.62 17.59 1.78
N LEU A 91 0.69 17.75 1.70
CA LEU A 91 1.51 17.21 0.62
C LEU A 91 2.22 15.96 1.13
N ILE A 92 1.92 14.81 0.54
CA ILE A 92 2.43 13.50 0.94
C ILE A 92 3.18 12.87 -0.23
N GLU A 93 4.43 12.47 0.01
CA GLU A 93 5.33 11.92 -0.99
C GLU A 93 5.98 10.62 -0.50
N LEU A 94 6.23 9.68 -1.40
CA LEU A 94 7.13 8.57 -1.18
C LEU A 94 8.41 8.78 -1.96
N GLN A 95 9.55 8.72 -1.29
CA GLN A 95 10.87 8.71 -1.91
C GLN A 95 11.48 7.31 -1.87
N ALA A 96 11.90 6.81 -3.03
CA ALA A 96 12.61 5.56 -3.19
C ALA A 96 14.11 5.69 -2.84
N PRO A 97 14.86 4.59 -2.65
CA PRO A 97 16.26 4.62 -2.25
C PRO A 97 17.19 5.36 -3.23
N ASN A 98 16.83 5.45 -4.51
CA ASN A 98 17.59 6.19 -5.51
C ASN A 98 17.28 7.70 -5.53
N GLY A 99 16.36 8.17 -4.68
CA GLY A 99 15.94 9.57 -4.60
C GLY A 99 14.71 9.91 -5.45
N ASN A 100 14.19 9.01 -6.29
CA ASN A 100 12.96 9.24 -7.06
C ASN A 100 11.76 9.45 -6.12
N ILE A 101 10.84 10.33 -6.51
CA ILE A 101 9.70 10.73 -5.70
C ILE A 101 8.39 10.42 -6.43
N ALA A 102 7.44 9.82 -5.72
CA ALA A 102 6.03 9.75 -6.10
C ALA A 102 5.20 10.67 -5.19
N SER A 103 4.32 11.46 -5.79
CA SER A 103 3.28 12.20 -5.05
C SER A 103 2.14 11.23 -4.72
N LEU A 104 1.83 11.07 -3.44
CA LEU A 104 0.72 10.24 -2.96
C LEU A 104 -0.55 11.09 -2.73
N ALA A 105 -0.37 12.26 -2.14
CA ALA A 105 -1.40 13.28 -1.95
C ALA A 105 -0.79 14.66 -2.19
N GLY A 106 -1.61 15.60 -2.65
CA GLY A 106 -1.21 16.99 -2.83
C GLY A 106 -2.32 17.94 -2.41
N SER A 107 -1.99 19.22 -2.34
CA SER A 107 -2.93 20.24 -1.88
C SER A 107 -4.21 20.24 -2.72
N SER A 108 -5.35 20.25 -2.06
CA SER A 108 -6.67 20.18 -2.68
C SER A 108 -7.73 20.83 -1.80
N ASN A 109 -8.91 21.11 -2.36
CA ASN A 109 -10.05 21.63 -1.61
C ASN A 109 -10.83 20.49 -0.92
N ASP A 110 -10.13 19.76 -0.05
CA ASP A 110 -10.66 18.64 0.72
C ASP A 110 -10.60 18.96 2.22
N GLY A 111 -11.65 19.62 2.70
CA GLY A 111 -11.75 20.06 4.09
C GLY A 111 -12.24 19.00 5.07
N ASN A 112 -12.20 17.73 4.69
CA ASN A 112 -12.50 16.63 5.61
C ASN A 112 -11.27 16.30 6.46
N ASP A 113 -11.50 15.68 7.61
CA ASP A 113 -10.41 15.32 8.51
C ASP A 113 -9.74 14.01 8.09
N ASN A 114 -8.45 13.93 8.43
CA ASN A 114 -7.63 12.72 8.55
C ASN A 114 -7.42 11.91 7.25
N TYR A 115 -6.42 11.03 7.29
CA TYR A 115 -6.23 10.00 6.28
C TYR A 115 -5.98 8.64 6.95
N ARG A 116 -6.80 7.67 6.58
CA ARG A 116 -6.69 6.26 6.95
C ARG A 116 -6.78 5.40 5.70
N VAL A 117 -5.77 5.53 4.85
CA VAL A 117 -5.77 4.99 3.48
C VAL A 117 -4.50 4.21 3.17
N MET A 118 -4.65 3.23 2.28
CA MET A 118 -3.53 2.55 1.62
C MET A 118 -3.40 3.10 0.21
N PHE A 119 -2.27 3.72 -0.12
CA PHE A 119 -1.93 4.12 -1.48
C PHE A 119 -1.34 2.95 -2.25
N SER A 120 -1.81 2.72 -3.48
CA SER A 120 -1.30 1.69 -4.38
C SER A 120 -1.56 2.08 -5.83
N SER A 121 -0.88 1.49 -6.81
CA SER A 121 -1.22 1.71 -8.23
C SER A 121 -2.43 0.89 -8.69
N ASN A 122 -2.74 -0.19 -7.98
CA ASN A 122 -3.99 -0.90 -8.17
C ASN A 122 -5.10 -0.14 -7.45
N LEU A 123 -6.28 -0.24 -8.02
CA LEU A 123 -7.50 0.38 -7.53
C LEU A 123 -8.56 -0.70 -7.45
N ASP A 124 -9.33 -0.67 -6.38
CA ASP A 124 -10.73 -1.02 -6.49
C ASP A 124 -11.42 0.18 -7.16
N GLU A 125 -12.13 -0.04 -8.26
CA GLU A 125 -12.86 1.02 -8.95
C GLU A 125 -13.72 1.83 -7.95
N GLY A 126 -13.67 3.16 -8.04
CA GLY A 126 -14.56 4.03 -7.25
C GLY A 126 -14.01 4.56 -5.92
N ASN A 127 -12.72 4.42 -5.62
CA ASN A 127 -12.11 4.95 -4.40
C ASN A 127 -11.16 6.15 -4.64
N PRO A 128 -11.68 7.38 -4.84
CA PRO A 128 -10.87 8.59 -5.01
C PRO A 128 -10.25 9.06 -3.69
N LEU A 129 -9.08 9.70 -3.68
CA LEU A 129 -8.47 10.19 -2.42
C LEU A 129 -9.43 11.08 -1.61
N ASN A 130 -10.09 12.03 -2.27
CA ASN A 130 -11.23 12.75 -1.69
C ASN A 130 -12.52 12.01 -2.03
N ASP A 131 -13.08 11.31 -1.05
CA ASP A 131 -14.35 10.59 -1.09
C ASP A 131 -15.54 11.38 -0.50
N LEU A 132 -15.31 12.65 -0.13
CA LEU A 132 -16.28 13.51 0.55
C LEU A 132 -16.73 13.01 1.93
N ASP A 133 -15.99 12.08 2.52
CA ASP A 133 -16.26 11.52 3.84
C ASP A 133 -15.11 11.83 4.81
N VAL A 134 -15.42 11.88 6.11
CA VAL A 134 -14.44 12.14 7.17
C VAL A 134 -13.79 10.84 7.61
N ASP A 135 -12.47 10.78 7.54
CA ASP A 135 -11.73 9.64 8.08
C ASP A 135 -11.75 9.74 9.61
N PRO A 136 -12.23 8.71 10.35
CA PRO A 136 -12.20 8.79 11.80
C PRO A 136 -10.75 8.87 12.28
N ALA A 137 -10.49 9.67 13.30
CA ALA A 137 -9.20 9.65 14.00
C ALA A 137 -8.96 8.24 14.58
N ALA A 138 -7.81 7.64 14.31
CA ALA A 138 -7.49 6.33 14.90
C ALA A 138 -7.10 6.47 16.37
N ALA A 139 -7.40 5.44 17.16
CA ALA A 139 -7.05 5.38 18.57
C ALA A 139 -5.55 5.12 18.85
N GLY A 140 -4.69 5.22 17.83
CA GLY A 140 -3.32 4.72 17.86
C GLY A 140 -3.26 3.18 17.83
N GLY A 141 -2.21 2.61 17.23
CA GLY A 141 -2.05 1.17 17.10
C GLY A 141 -1.57 0.73 15.72
N ASN A 142 -1.80 -0.53 15.35
CA ASN A 142 -1.50 -1.04 14.01
C ASN A 142 -2.24 -0.22 12.94
N VAL A 143 -1.61 0.00 11.77
CA VAL A 143 -2.25 0.69 10.65
C VAL A 143 -3.46 -0.12 10.17
N LEU A 144 -4.66 0.36 10.49
CA LEU A 144 -5.92 -0.13 9.92
C LEU A 144 -6.26 0.83 8.79
N HIS A 145 -6.32 0.36 7.55
CA HIS A 145 -6.70 1.21 6.41
C HIS A 145 -8.21 1.05 6.19
N ARG A 146 -8.93 2.16 6.02
CA ARG A 146 -10.36 2.13 5.69
C ARG A 146 -10.56 1.87 4.20
N ARG A 147 -9.66 2.39 3.38
CA ARG A 147 -9.82 2.45 1.93
C ARG A 147 -8.50 2.26 1.18
N LEU A 148 -8.59 1.66 0.00
CA LEU A 148 -7.50 1.58 -0.97
C LEU A 148 -7.63 2.74 -1.96
N VAL A 149 -6.59 3.57 -2.06
CA VAL A 149 -6.57 4.76 -2.92
C VAL A 149 -5.50 4.59 -4.00
N GLY A 150 -5.90 4.90 -5.23
CA GLY A 150 -5.09 4.74 -6.42
C GLY A 150 -4.13 5.88 -6.66
N VAL A 151 -2.87 5.55 -6.87
CA VAL A 151 -1.82 6.46 -7.33
C VAL A 151 -1.17 5.81 -8.53
N SER A 152 -1.62 6.20 -9.73
CA SER A 152 -1.21 5.58 -10.99
C SER A 152 0.30 5.63 -11.27
N SER A 153 1.00 6.62 -10.70
CA SER A 153 2.45 6.77 -10.81
C SER A 153 3.26 5.91 -9.82
N LEU A 154 2.61 5.31 -8.81
CA LEU A 154 3.30 4.71 -7.67
C LEU A 154 4.13 3.47 -8.01
N ASP A 155 3.89 2.83 -9.16
CA ASP A 155 4.71 1.70 -9.60
C ASP A 155 5.63 2.03 -10.78
N SER A 156 5.44 3.18 -11.41
CA SER A 156 6.27 3.64 -12.53
C SER A 156 7.34 4.65 -12.11
N PHE A 157 7.20 5.27 -10.94
CA PHE A 157 8.19 6.23 -10.43
C PHE A 157 9.53 5.58 -10.05
N TYR A 158 9.53 4.28 -9.76
CA TYR A 158 10.72 3.54 -9.35
C TYR A 158 10.72 2.10 -9.86
N SER A 159 11.84 1.67 -10.41
CA SER A 159 12.12 0.28 -10.73
C SER A 159 13.57 -0.02 -10.40
N GLY A 160 13.83 -1.10 -9.68
CA GLY A 160 15.17 -1.43 -9.22
C GLY A 160 15.19 -2.22 -7.90
N PRO A 161 16.37 -2.31 -7.28
CA PRO A 161 16.54 -3.03 -6.02
C PRO A 161 15.74 -2.39 -4.88
N ALA A 162 14.98 -3.19 -4.14
CA ALA A 162 14.19 -2.74 -3.00
C ALA A 162 15.04 -2.29 -1.81
N ASN A 163 16.26 -2.85 -1.67
CA ASN A 163 17.14 -2.58 -0.54
C ASN A 163 17.57 -1.12 -0.47
N GLY A 164 17.55 -0.57 0.73
CA GLY A 164 17.90 0.82 1.00
C GLY A 164 16.87 1.53 1.86
N THR A 165 16.95 2.85 1.85
CA THR A 165 16.11 3.72 2.67
C THR A 165 14.97 4.29 1.84
N TRP A 166 13.75 3.93 2.20
CA TRP A 166 12.52 4.53 1.69
C TRP A 166 12.03 5.59 2.66
N ARG A 167 11.56 6.73 2.16
CA ARG A 167 11.10 7.86 3.00
C ARG A 167 9.69 8.26 2.61
N LEU A 168 8.75 8.15 3.55
CA LEU A 168 7.46 8.82 3.46
C LEU A 168 7.63 10.23 4.00
N ARG A 169 7.36 11.24 3.18
CA ARG A 169 7.62 12.66 3.45
C ARG A 169 6.30 13.42 3.45
N ILE A 170 6.07 14.22 4.48
CA ILE A 170 4.77 14.87 4.71
C ILE A 170 5.00 16.32 5.12
N CYS A 171 4.25 17.27 4.58
CA CYS A 171 4.11 18.59 5.19
C CYS A 171 2.68 19.10 5.03
N ASP A 172 2.26 19.93 5.98
CA ASP A 172 1.14 20.84 5.82
C ASP A 172 1.62 22.09 5.05
N ALA A 173 0.89 22.45 4.00
CA ALA A 173 1.20 23.56 3.10
C ALA A 173 0.44 24.86 3.41
N VAL A 174 -0.55 24.81 4.29
CA VAL A 174 -1.43 25.93 4.60
C VAL A 174 -1.32 26.21 6.10
N GLY A 175 -1.72 27.41 6.51
CA GLY A 175 -1.76 27.76 7.93
C GLY A 175 -2.98 27.17 8.62
N GLN A 176 -2.99 27.23 9.96
CA GLN A 176 -4.13 27.00 10.88
C GLN A 176 -4.32 25.58 11.37
N ASP A 177 -3.80 24.58 10.65
CA ASP A 177 -4.00 23.18 10.97
C ASP A 177 -2.67 22.53 11.40
N THR A 178 -2.75 21.54 12.27
CA THR A 178 -1.59 20.73 12.66
C THR A 178 -1.98 19.27 12.60
N GLY A 179 -1.00 18.41 12.38
CA GLY A 179 -1.26 16.99 12.24
C GLY A 179 -0.37 16.09 13.06
N THR A 180 -0.69 14.82 12.97
CA THR A 180 0.17 13.75 13.49
C THR A 180 0.04 12.52 12.60
N LEU A 181 1.18 12.04 12.09
CA LEU A 181 1.29 10.69 11.52
C LEU A 181 1.42 9.70 12.67
N ASN A 182 0.35 8.96 12.97
CA ASN A 182 0.32 7.98 14.06
C ASN A 182 1.04 6.69 13.70
N ALA A 183 0.79 6.21 12.48
CA ALA A 183 1.41 4.99 11.98
C ALA A 183 1.55 5.02 10.45
N ALA A 184 2.51 4.27 9.95
CA ALA A 184 2.73 4.12 8.52
C ALA A 184 3.24 2.72 8.18
N ARG A 185 2.91 2.26 6.97
CA ARG A 185 3.31 0.96 6.44
C ARG A 185 3.89 1.11 5.04
N LEU A 186 5.00 0.42 4.77
CA LEU A 186 5.49 0.20 3.41
C LEU A 186 5.30 -1.27 3.05
N VAL A 187 4.81 -1.52 1.84
CA VAL A 187 4.62 -2.86 1.30
C VAL A 187 5.35 -2.94 -0.03
N LEU A 188 6.20 -3.94 -0.17
CA LEU A 188 6.98 -4.18 -1.37
C LEU A 188 6.79 -5.62 -1.83
N ARG A 189 6.52 -5.79 -3.13
CA ARG A 189 6.42 -7.09 -3.77
C ARG A 189 7.69 -7.44 -4.51
N ASP A 190 8.18 -8.65 -4.32
CA ASP A 190 9.26 -9.19 -5.14
C ASP A 190 8.73 -9.57 -6.53
N ASN A 191 9.30 -8.94 -7.56
CA ASN A 191 8.96 -9.19 -8.96
C ASN A 191 9.31 -10.60 -9.45
N ASN A 192 10.31 -11.24 -8.83
CA ASN A 192 10.91 -12.47 -9.34
C ASN A 192 10.70 -13.66 -8.41
N ALA A 193 10.20 -13.44 -7.19
CA ALA A 193 9.93 -14.55 -6.30
C ALA A 193 8.75 -15.38 -6.78
N THR A 194 9.02 -16.67 -7.01
CA THR A 194 8.01 -17.71 -7.20
C THR A 194 8.01 -18.58 -5.95
N ALA A 195 6.92 -18.58 -5.18
CA ALA A 195 6.77 -19.58 -4.12
C ALA A 195 6.46 -20.97 -4.72
N PRO A 196 6.62 -22.06 -3.93
CA PRO A 196 6.29 -23.41 -4.37
C PRO A 196 4.86 -23.51 -4.89
N VAL A 197 4.66 -24.26 -5.98
CA VAL A 197 3.32 -24.53 -6.53
C VAL A 197 2.51 -25.31 -5.49
N VAL A 198 1.52 -24.68 -4.88
CA VAL A 198 0.56 -25.34 -3.99
C VAL A 198 -0.76 -25.52 -4.75
N CYS A 199 -1.06 -26.75 -5.15
CA CYS A 199 -2.30 -27.09 -5.83
C CYS A 199 -3.46 -27.18 -4.82
N ALA A 200 -3.93 -26.07 -4.23
CA ALA A 200 -5.19 -26.09 -3.45
C ALA A 200 -5.83 -24.73 -3.08
N SER A 201 -5.16 -23.59 -3.18
CA SER A 201 -5.80 -22.33 -2.76
C SER A 201 -5.13 -21.10 -3.36
N SER A 202 -5.90 -20.26 -4.05
CA SER A 202 -5.53 -18.86 -4.29
C SER A 202 -5.75 -18.07 -3.00
N SER A 203 -4.74 -17.36 -2.55
CA SER A 203 -4.87 -16.36 -1.49
C SER A 203 -4.66 -15.00 -2.14
N SER A 204 -5.66 -14.13 -2.07
CA SER A 204 -5.47 -12.71 -2.34
C SER A 204 -5.10 -12.03 -1.02
N TYR A 205 -4.23 -11.03 -1.08
CA TYR A 205 -3.98 -10.17 0.08
C TYR A 205 -5.03 -9.06 0.05
N ASP A 206 -5.98 -9.11 0.97
CA ASP A 206 -7.07 -8.13 1.11
C ASP A 206 -6.69 -7.16 2.25
N TRP A 207 -6.45 -5.89 1.90
CA TRP A 207 -6.19 -4.83 2.89
C TRP A 207 -7.45 -4.38 3.62
N GLY A 208 -8.61 -4.75 3.11
CA GLY A 208 -9.91 -4.17 3.37
C GLY A 208 -10.71 -4.80 4.51
N SER A 209 -10.31 -5.93 5.08
CA SER A 209 -10.91 -6.42 6.32
C SER A 209 -10.12 -5.92 7.54
N ASN A 210 -10.33 -4.65 7.89
CA ASN A 210 -9.92 -4.05 9.17
C ASN A 210 -8.46 -4.29 9.56
N GLY A 211 -7.52 -4.21 8.60
CA GLY A 211 -6.06 -4.24 8.86
C GLY A 211 -5.52 -5.45 9.62
N ASN A 212 -6.31 -6.51 9.83
CA ASN A 212 -5.86 -7.74 10.47
C ASN A 212 -5.76 -8.85 9.43
N SER A 213 -4.57 -9.04 8.85
CA SER A 213 -4.09 -10.30 8.23
C SER A 213 -5.17 -11.22 7.63
N ALA A 214 -6.12 -10.69 6.85
CA ALA A 214 -7.23 -11.46 6.33
C ALA A 214 -6.91 -11.79 4.87
N PHE A 215 -6.35 -12.97 4.65
CA PHE A 215 -6.32 -13.54 3.32
C PHE A 215 -7.78 -13.84 2.93
N THR A 216 -8.30 -13.18 1.90
CA THR A 216 -9.58 -13.55 1.31
C THR A 216 -9.33 -14.25 -0.04
N SER A 217 -10.09 -15.31 -0.28
CA SER A 217 -10.05 -16.06 -1.54
C SER A 217 -11.09 -15.44 -2.47
N GLY A 218 -10.65 -14.85 -3.58
CA GLY A 218 -11.51 -14.17 -4.57
C GLY A 218 -10.94 -14.25 -5.99
N VAL A 219 -11.79 -14.07 -7.00
CA VAL A 219 -11.43 -14.12 -8.43
C VAL A 219 -10.72 -12.82 -8.81
N LEU A 220 -9.46 -12.90 -9.26
CA LEU A 220 -8.58 -11.75 -9.49
C LEU A 220 -8.54 -11.30 -10.96
N SER A 221 -8.28 -10.01 -11.13
CA SER A 221 -7.95 -9.33 -12.39
C SER A 221 -6.62 -9.86 -12.98
N PRO A 222 -6.40 -9.81 -14.31
CA PRO A 222 -5.31 -10.56 -14.97
C PRO A 222 -3.86 -10.17 -14.62
N ASP A 223 -3.57 -8.98 -14.06
CA ASP A 223 -2.22 -8.39 -14.17
C ASP A 223 -1.61 -7.72 -12.90
N GLY A 224 -1.98 -8.10 -11.69
CA GLY A 224 -1.33 -7.55 -10.48
C GLY A 224 -1.70 -8.25 -9.17
N VAL A 225 -1.07 -7.85 -8.06
CA VAL A 225 -1.72 -8.03 -6.74
C VAL A 225 -3.10 -7.38 -6.90
N THR A 226 -4.18 -8.13 -6.87
CA THR A 226 -5.51 -7.50 -6.82
C THR A 226 -5.84 -7.36 -5.34
N LEU A 227 -5.76 -6.14 -4.83
CA LEU A 227 -6.12 -5.83 -3.46
C LEU A 227 -7.63 -5.66 -3.43
N THR A 228 -8.36 -6.76 -3.35
CA THR A 228 -9.82 -6.72 -3.28
C THR A 228 -10.22 -6.43 -1.85
N GLN A 229 -10.83 -5.28 -1.57
CA GLN A 229 -11.53 -5.04 -0.32
C GLN A 229 -12.92 -5.70 -0.39
N SER A 230 -13.16 -6.72 0.44
CA SER A 230 -14.47 -7.41 0.47
C SER A 230 -15.62 -6.56 1.02
N THR A 231 -15.31 -5.50 1.76
CA THR A 231 -16.22 -4.41 2.14
C THR A 231 -15.38 -3.19 2.54
N SER A 232 -15.60 -2.02 1.94
CA SER A 232 -15.19 -0.76 2.57
C SER A 232 -15.68 -0.79 4.00
N GLY A 233 -14.80 -0.53 4.97
CA GLY A 233 -15.17 -0.41 6.38
C GLY A 233 -16.00 0.86 6.67
N GLU A 234 -16.67 1.38 5.65
CA GLU A 234 -17.78 2.32 5.77
C GLU A 234 -19.05 1.48 5.94
N PRO A 235 -19.87 1.69 6.98
CA PRO A 235 -21.28 1.31 6.89
C PRO A 235 -21.98 1.95 5.68
#